data_AF-A0AAD5FAC7-F1
#
_entry.id   AF-A0AAD5FAC7-F1
#
_cell.length_a   1.000
_cell.length_b   1.000
_cell.length_c   1.000
_cell.angle_alpha   90.00
_cell.angle_beta   90.00
_cell.angle_gamma   90.00
#
_symmetry.space_group_name_H-M   'P 1'
#
loop_
_entity.id
_entity.type
_entity.pdbx_description
1 polymer ?
#
loop_
_entity_poly.entity_id
_entity_poly.type
_entity_poly.pdbx_seq_one_letter_code
_entity_poly.pdbx_strand_id
1 'polypeptide(L)'
;MITGLSVCPNLCVFASCSQDGTLRLWDSENHLLRTLELNAEPECVQFSGRGSELLLGLRGDIYTIHCTHLLPPEFQTQLLFNEDLHDLTPDLPITCINSKSCKQ
;
A
#
# COMPACT_ATOMS: atom_id res chain seq x y z
N MET A 1 4.57 15.00 12.50
CA MET A 1 4.99 13.63 12.88
C MET A 1 4.44 12.69 11.83
N ILE A 2 5.23 11.74 11.32
CA ILE A 2 4.70 10.69 10.43
C ILE A 2 3.90 9.70 11.28
N THR A 3 2.64 9.46 10.91
CA THR A 3 1.71 8.58 11.64
C THR A 3 1.54 7.23 10.97
N GLY A 4 1.82 7.14 9.67
CA GLY A 4 1.77 5.88 8.94
C GLY A 4 2.69 5.88 7.72
N LEU A 5 3.12 4.67 7.36
CA LEU A 5 3.94 4.37 6.20
C LEU A 5 3.43 3.10 5.55
N SER A 6 3.45 3.05 4.22
CA SER A 6 3.08 1.85 3.47
C SER A 6 3.82 1.78 2.13
N VAL A 7 3.89 0.58 1.57
CA VAL A 7 4.53 0.31 0.28
C VAL A 7 3.57 -0.45 -0.62
N CYS A 8 3.56 -0.10 -1.90
CA CYS A 8 2.96 -0.89 -2.96
C CYS A 8 4.10 -1.56 -3.76
N PRO A 9 4.40 -2.85 -3.51
CA PRO A 9 5.54 -3.52 -4.14
C PRO A 9 5.43 -3.58 -5.66
N ASN A 10 4.21 -3.72 -6.18
CA ASN A 10 3.97 -3.89 -7.61
C ASN A 10 4.32 -2.64 -8.44
N LEU A 11 4.28 -1.46 -7.82
CA LEU A 11 4.54 -0.18 -8.49
C LEU A 11 5.82 0.51 -8.01
N CYS A 12 6.52 -0.08 -7.02
CA CYS A 12 7.62 0.57 -6.33
C CYS A 12 7.25 1.97 -5.77
N VAL A 13 6.00 2.13 -5.33
CA VAL A 13 5.49 3.38 -4.76
C VAL A 13 5.39 3.25 -3.24
N PHE A 14 5.78 4.32 -2.54
CA PHE A 14 5.68 4.44 -1.10
C PHE A 14 4.64 5.50 -0.74
N ALA A 15 3.97 5.29 0.38
CA ALA A 15 3.03 6.24 0.94
C ALA A 15 3.42 6.60 2.37
N SER A 16 3.23 7.85 2.75
CA SER A 16 3.39 8.32 4.12
C SER A 16 2.27 9.27 4.48
N CYS A 17 1.73 9.18 5.68
CA CYS A 17 0.79 10.16 6.22
C CYS A 17 1.36 10.85 7.47
N SER A 18 0.95 12.10 7.71
CA SER A 18 1.54 12.96 8.73
C SER A 18 0.48 13.80 9.44
N GLN A 19 0.70 14.10 10.71
CA GLN A 19 -0.11 15.03 11.52
C GLN A 19 -0.16 16.45 10.95
N ASP A 20 0.65 16.78 9.95
CA ASP A 20 0.49 18.03 9.20
C ASP A 20 -0.74 18.04 8.27
N GLY A 21 -1.55 16.96 8.30
CA GLY A 21 -2.74 16.83 7.46
C GLY A 21 -2.41 16.41 6.03
N THR A 22 -1.23 15.83 5.78
CA THR A 22 -0.85 15.39 4.43
C THR A 22 -0.72 13.88 4.30
N LEU A 23 -1.13 13.37 3.15
CA LEU A 23 -0.76 12.06 2.63
C LEU A 23 0.15 12.28 1.42
N ARG A 24 1.32 11.65 1.40
CA ARG A 24 2.34 11.83 0.36
C ARG A 24 2.67 10.50 -0.30
N LEU A 25 2.88 10.55 -1.61
CA LEU A 25 3.30 9.42 -2.43
C LEU A 25 4.70 9.68 -2.96
N TRP A 26 5.53 8.64 -2.96
CA TRP A 26 6.95 8.70 -3.29
C TRP A 26 7.33 7.57 -4.23
N ASP A 27 8.35 7.79 -5.06
CA ASP A 27 9.00 6.70 -5.79
C ASP A 27 10.12 6.04 -4.95
N SER A 28 10.76 5.02 -5.51
CA SER A 28 11.90 4.33 -4.88
C SER A 28 13.19 5.14 -4.81
N GLU A 29 13.26 6.26 -5.52
CA GLU A 29 14.38 7.20 -5.46
C GLU A 29 14.12 8.34 -4.47
N ASN A 30 13.04 8.25 -3.69
CA ASN A 30 12.60 9.22 -2.69
C ASN A 30 12.19 10.58 -3.29
N HIS A 31 11.75 10.59 -4.55
CA HIS A 31 11.10 11.75 -5.14
C HIS A 31 9.63 11.80 -4.73
N LEU A 32 9.17 13.00 -4.39
CA LEU A 32 7.78 13.25 -4.08
C LEU A 32 6.95 13.26 -5.37
N LEU A 33 6.14 12.23 -5.57
CA LEU A 33 5.25 12.10 -6.73
C LEU A 33 3.97 12.92 -6.54
N ARG A 34 3.43 12.92 -5.32
CA ARG A 34 2.20 13.64 -5.01
C ARG A 34 2.05 13.96 -3.52
N THR A 35 1.39 15.07 -3.25
CA THR A 35 0.86 15.42 -1.93
C THR A 35 -0.66 15.56 -2.02
N LEU A 36 -1.38 14.95 -1.08
CA LEU A 36 -2.80 15.13 -0.86
C LEU A 36 -2.98 15.83 0.48
N GLU A 37 -3.71 16.95 0.46
CA GLU A 37 -4.14 17.63 1.66
C GLU A 37 -5.43 16.99 2.18
N LEU A 38 -5.44 16.67 3.46
CA LEU A 38 -6.54 16.04 4.16
C LEU A 38 -7.21 17.07 5.08
N ASN A 39 -8.52 16.93 5.28
CA ASN A 39 -9.29 17.84 6.16
C ASN A 39 -9.11 17.53 7.66
N ALA A 40 -8.23 16.59 8.00
CA ALA A 40 -7.93 16.18 9.36
C ALA A 40 -6.57 15.46 9.42
N GLU A 41 -6.08 15.24 10.64
CA GLU A 41 -4.84 14.51 10.89
C GLU A 41 -5.05 13.00 10.69
N PRO A 42 -4.33 12.36 9.76
CA PRO A 42 -4.42 10.93 9.52
C PRO A 42 -3.74 10.13 10.64
N GLU A 43 -4.35 9.02 11.01
CA GLU A 43 -3.90 8.14 12.10
C GLU A 43 -3.03 6.99 11.58
N CYS A 44 -3.34 6.48 10.39
CA CYS A 44 -2.59 5.40 9.75
C CYS A 44 -2.86 5.34 8.23
N VAL A 45 -1.99 4.65 7.49
CA VAL A 45 -2.15 4.42 6.05
C VAL A 45 -1.64 3.02 5.67
N GLN A 46 -2.32 2.34 4.75
CA GLN A 46 -1.91 1.01 4.27
C GLN A 46 -2.40 0.71 2.86
N PHE A 47 -1.53 0.23 1.96
CA PHE A 47 -1.94 -0.32 0.67
C PHE A 47 -2.68 -1.66 0.84
N SER A 48 -3.73 -1.89 0.04
CA SER A 48 -4.56 -3.10 0.16
C SER A 48 -3.88 -4.37 -0.40
N GLY A 49 -2.79 -4.23 -1.16
CA GLY A 49 -2.03 -5.33 -1.76
C GLY A 49 -2.72 -6.03 -2.93
N ARG A 50 -4.03 -5.85 -3.10
CA ARG A 50 -4.82 -6.42 -4.20
C ARG A 50 -4.89 -5.55 -5.45
N GLY A 51 -4.44 -4.30 -5.37
CA GLY A 51 -4.62 -3.34 -6.45
C GLY A 51 -4.01 -1.98 -6.16
N SER A 52 -4.61 -0.95 -6.78
CA SER A 52 -4.21 0.45 -6.60
C SER A 52 -4.81 1.13 -5.36
N GLU A 53 -5.42 0.38 -4.46
CA GLU A 53 -6.15 0.94 -3.33
C GLU A 53 -5.25 1.20 -2.12
N LEU A 54 -5.55 2.31 -1.44
CA LEU A 54 -4.89 2.75 -0.23
C LEU A 54 -5.95 3.02 0.84
N LEU A 55 -5.82 2.35 1.97
CA LEU A 55 -6.63 2.53 3.16
C LEU A 55 -6.04 3.64 4.02
N LEU A 56 -6.87 4.55 4.48
CA LEU A 56 -6.49 5.69 5.31
C LEU A 56 -7.38 5.74 6.55
N GLY A 57 -6.77 5.72 7.73
CA GLY A 57 -7.45 5.97 9.00
C GLY A 57 -7.52 7.46 9.28
N LEU A 58 -8.72 8.00 9.46
CA LEU A 58 -8.96 9.42 9.68
C LEU A 58 -10.13 9.61 10.65
N ARG A 59 -9.88 10.17 11.83
CA ARG A 59 -10.91 10.43 12.88
C ARG A 59 -11.66 9.17 13.32
N GLY A 60 -10.97 8.04 13.43
CA GLY A 60 -11.56 6.75 13.79
C GLY A 60 -12.33 6.01 12.67
N ASP A 61 -12.50 6.63 11.50
CA ASP A 61 -13.09 5.99 10.32
C ASP A 61 -12.00 5.52 9.34
N ILE A 62 -12.32 4.52 8.51
CA ILE A 62 -11.44 4.01 7.45
C ILE A 62 -11.98 4.46 6.09
N TYR A 63 -11.11 5.08 5.30
CA TYR A 63 -11.40 5.53 3.94
C TYR A 63 -10.55 4.75 2.94
N THR A 64 -11.13 4.44 1.77
CA THR A 64 -10.41 3.85 0.64
C THR A 64 -10.13 4.93 -0.40
N ILE A 65 -8.89 5.02 -0.84
CA ILE A 65 -8.42 5.94 -1.87
C ILE A 65 -7.88 5.12 -3.03
N HIS A 66 -8.39 5.38 -4.23
CA HIS A 66 -7.91 4.73 -5.45
C HIS A 66 -6.71 5.48 -6.01
N CYS A 67 -5.51 4.90 -5.95
CA CYS A 67 -4.27 5.57 -6.33
C CYS A 67 -4.05 5.69 -7.85
N THR A 68 -4.84 5.01 -8.71
CA THR A 68 -4.69 5.15 -10.18
C THR A 68 -4.70 6.60 -10.62
N HIS A 69 -5.60 7.43 -10.10
CA HIS A 69 -5.73 8.83 -10.50
C HIS A 69 -4.72 9.76 -9.80
N LEU A 70 -3.98 9.24 -8.82
CA LEU A 70 -3.01 9.98 -8.03
C LEU A 70 -1.58 9.85 -8.58
N LEU A 71 -1.33 8.83 -9.39
CA LEU A 71 -0.01 8.57 -9.94
C LEU A 71 0.14 9.14 -11.35
N PRO A 72 1.38 9.51 -11.75
CA PRO A 72 1.70 9.85 -13.13
C PRO A 72 1.28 8.75 -14.13
N PRO A 73 0.99 9.09 -15.40
CA PRO A 73 0.49 8.15 -16.41
C PRO A 73 1.33 6.87 -16.58
N GLU A 74 2.64 6.97 -16.40
CA GLU A 74 3.57 5.83 -16.46
C GLU A 74 3.29 4.73 -15.44
N PHE A 75 2.74 5.07 -14.27
CA PHE A 75 2.34 4.10 -13.25
C PHE A 75 0.92 3.57 -13.44
N GLN A 76 0.06 4.30 -14.18
CA GLN A 76 -1.33 3.92 -14.42
C GLN A 76 -1.42 2.68 -15.33
N THR A 77 -0.54 2.58 -16.33
CA THR A 77 -0.51 1.42 -17.23
C THR A 77 -0.09 0.15 -16.49
N GLN A 78 0.87 0.22 -15.57
CA GLN A 78 1.31 -0.93 -14.77
C GLN A 78 0.20 -1.45 -13.83
N LEU A 79 -0.62 -0.56 -13.28
CA LEU A 79 -1.77 -0.93 -12.45
C LEU A 79 -2.80 -1.73 -13.23
N LEU A 80 -3.10 -1.32 -14.47
CA LEU A 80 -4.06 -1.99 -15.33
C LEU A 80 -3.62 -3.40 -15.74
N PHE A 81 -2.31 -3.65 -15.92
CA PHE A 81 -1.81 -4.98 -16.27
C PHE A 81 -1.72 -5.95 -15.08
N ASN A 82 -1.57 -5.44 -13.86
CA ASN A 82 -1.34 -6.27 -12.67
C ASN A 82 -2.63 -6.73 -11.97
N GLU A 83 -3.76 -6.05 -12.18
CA GLU A 83 -5.09 -6.49 -11.72
C GLU A 83 -5.50 -7.83 -12.36
N ASP A 84 -5.13 -8.06 -13.63
CA ASP A 84 -5.51 -9.27 -14.38
C ASP A 84 -4.75 -10.54 -13.95
N LEU A 85 -3.68 -10.41 -13.15
CA LEU A 85 -2.74 -11.51 -12.84
C LEU A 85 -2.82 -12.07 -11.42
N HIS A 86 -3.60 -11.45 -10.52
CA HIS A 86 -3.65 -11.84 -9.10
C HIS A 86 -4.56 -13.04 -8.77
N ASP A 87 -5.32 -13.57 -9.74
CA ASP A 87 -6.28 -14.67 -9.52
C ASP A 87 -5.70 -16.09 -9.75
N LEU A 88 -4.41 -16.23 -10.05
CA LEU A 88 -3.79 -17.53 -10.33
C LEU A 88 -2.78 -17.96 -9.25
N THR A 89 -3.24 -18.08 -8.01
CA THR A 89 -2.56 -18.99 -7.06
C THR A 89 -3.26 -20.34 -7.10
N PRO A 90 -2.65 -21.41 -7.64
CA PRO A 90 -3.22 -22.74 -7.48
C PRO A 90 -3.19 -23.11 -6.00
N ASP A 91 -4.31 -23.63 -5.48
CA ASP A 91 -4.43 -24.13 -4.11
C ASP A 91 -3.42 -25.26 -3.88
N LEU A 92 -2.22 -24.92 -3.40
CA LEU A 92 -1.23 -25.89 -2.99
C LEU A 92 -1.53 -26.32 -1.55
N PRO A 93 -1.60 -27.63 -1.25
CA PRO A 93 -1.84 -28.08 0.11
C PRO A 93 -0.73 -27.61 1.04
N ILE A 94 -1.12 -26.98 2.16
CA ILE A 94 -0.21 -26.54 3.21
C ILE A 94 0.56 -27.77 3.71
N THR A 95 1.87 -27.81 3.47
CA THR A 95 2.72 -28.86 4.03
C THR A 95 3.09 -28.48 5.45
N CYS A 96 2.50 -29.19 6.42
CA CYS A 96 2.88 -29.07 7.83
C CYS A 96 4.31 -29.58 8.01
N ILE A 97 5.27 -28.66 8.16
CA ILE A 97 6.65 -29.01 8.49
C ILE A 97 6.66 -29.36 9.98
N ASN A 98 6.66 -30.65 10.31
CA ASN A 98 6.90 -31.11 11.68
C ASN A 98 8.32 -30.74 12.09
N SER A 99 8.47 -29.67 12.88
CA SER A 99 9.73 -29.36 13.55
C SER A 99 9.99 -30.45 14.59
N LYS A 100 10.91 -31.37 14.29
CA LYS A 100 11.47 -32.25 15.31
C LYS A 100 12.25 -31.38 16.29
N SER A 101 11.76 -31.27 17.53
CA SER A 101 12.50 -30.70 18.65
C SER A 101 13.74 -31.56 18.91
N CYS A 102 14.94 -30.99 18.75
CA CYS A 102 16.17 -31.58 19.26
C CYS A 102 16.23 -31.36 20.78
N LYS A 103 16.23 -32.47 21.53
CA LYS A 103 16.58 -32.47 22.95
C LYS A 103 18.08 -32.20 23.13
N GLN A 104 18.42 -31.41 24.15
CA GLN A 104 19.52 -31.74 25.04
C GLN A 104 19.13 -31.37 26.47
#